data_AF-A0A2N1R7T4-F1
#
_entry.id   AF-A0A2N1R7T4-F1
#
_cell.length_a   1.000
_cell.length_b   1.000
_cell.length_c   1.000
_cell.angle_alpha   90.00
_cell.angle_beta   90.00
_cell.angle_gamma   90.00
#
_symmetry.space_group_name_H-M   'P 1'
#
loop_
_entity.id
_entity.type
_entity.pdbx_description
1 polymer ?
#
loop_
_entity_poly.entity_id
_entity_poly.type
_entity_poly.pdbx_seq_one_letter_code
_entity_poly.pdbx_strand_id
1 'polypeptide(L)' 'VTKALRSEYVETPLGKISFDQRGDVIGFGFSVYQVQNGKYVELK' A
#
# COMPACT_ATOMS: atom_id res chain seq x y z
N VAL A 1 -9.02 -18.81 -2.05
CA VAL A 1 -8.91 -17.33 -2.02
C VAL A 1 -7.47 -16.86 -2.19
N THR A 2 -6.50 -17.37 -1.41
CA THR A 2 -5.07 -16.99 -1.50
C THR A 2 -4.49 -17.03 -2.91
N LYS A 3 -4.81 -18.06 -3.71
CA LYS A 3 -4.37 -18.14 -5.11
C LYS A 3 -4.82 -16.92 -5.93
N ALA A 4 -6.09 -16.52 -5.78
CA ALA A 4 -6.66 -15.39 -6.50
C ALA A 4 -6.05 -14.05 -6.05
N LEU A 5 -5.83 -13.89 -4.74
CA LEU A 5 -5.18 -12.68 -4.20
C LEU A 5 -3.73 -12.50 -4.66
N ARG A 6 -3.05 -13.59 -5.05
CA ARG A 6 -1.67 -13.55 -5.56
C ARG A 6 -1.55 -13.47 -7.09
N SER A 7 -2.59 -13.88 -7.83
CA SER A 7 -2.56 -13.87 -9.30
C SER A 7 -3.17 -12.61 -9.89
N GLU A 8 -4.09 -11.96 -9.17
CA GLU A 8 -4.83 -10.81 -9.65
C GLU A 8 -4.55 -9.58 -8.79
N TYR A 9 -4.68 -8.41 -9.43
CA TYR A 9 -4.83 -7.16 -8.72
C TYR A 9 -6.30 -6.93 -8.35
N VAL A 10 -6.55 -6.46 -7.12
CA VAL A 10 -7.88 -6.18 -6.59
C VAL A 10 -8.03 -4.71 -6.22
N GLU A 11 -9.20 -4.14 -6.49
CA GLU A 11 -9.54 -2.78 -6.10
C GLU A 11 -9.86 -2.70 -4.61
N THR A 12 -9.28 -1.74 -3.92
CA THR A 12 -9.47 -1.53 -2.47
C THR A 12 -9.55 -0.03 -2.16
N PRO A 13 -9.96 0.38 -0.93
CA PRO A 13 -9.89 1.77 -0.51
C PRO A 13 -8.47 2.36 -0.49
N LEU A 14 -7.44 1.50 -0.45
CA LEU A 14 -6.03 1.89 -0.50
C LEU A 14 -5.49 1.93 -1.94
N GLY A 15 -6.33 1.69 -2.93
CA GLY A 15 -5.96 1.55 -4.34
C GLY A 15 -5.90 0.09 -4.80
N LYS A 16 -5.33 -0.11 -5.98
CA LYS A 16 -5.25 -1.40 -6.64
C LYS A 16 -4.01 -2.17 -6.17
N ILE A 17 -4.22 -3.31 -5.50
CA ILE A 17 -3.14 -4.08 -4.87
C ILE A 17 -3.15 -5.56 -5.26
N SER A 18 -2.02 -6.25 -5.09
CA SER A 18 -1.91 -7.72 -5.13
C SER A 18 -0.97 -8.19 -4.01
N PHE A 19 -0.69 -9.50 -3.93
CA PHE A 19 0.16 -10.08 -2.89
C PHE A 19 1.23 -11.00 -3.47
N ASP A 20 2.43 -10.94 -2.91
CA ASP A 20 3.51 -11.86 -3.29
C ASP A 20 3.35 -13.27 -2.65
N GLN A 21 4.34 -14.14 -2.88
CA GLN A 21 4.33 -15.50 -2.34
C GLN A 21 4.42 -15.58 -0.81
N ARG A 22 4.94 -14.54 -0.16
CA ARG A 22 5.07 -14.42 1.29
C ARG A 22 3.83 -13.76 1.92
N GLY A 23 3.00 -13.12 1.09
CA GLY A 23 1.82 -12.37 1.52
C GLY A 23 2.08 -10.88 1.69
N ASP A 24 3.21 -10.37 1.20
CA ASP A 24 3.53 -8.95 1.20
C ASP A 24 2.76 -8.24 0.07
N VAL A 25 2.29 -7.01 0.32
CA VAL A 25 1.47 -6.27 -0.65
C VAL A 25 2.34 -5.77 -1.81
N ILE A 26 1.81 -5.85 -3.03
CA ILE A 26 2.37 -5.26 -4.25
C ILE A 26 1.44 -4.15 -4.71
N GLY A 27 2.00 -3.02 -5.16
CA GLY A 27 1.22 -1.88 -5.68
C GLY A 27 1.04 -0.73 -4.68
N PHE A 28 1.80 -0.72 -3.58
CA PHE A 28 1.83 0.38 -2.61
C PHE A 28 3.24 0.93 -2.42
N GLY A 29 3.34 2.17 -1.95
CA GLY A 29 4.59 2.84 -1.62
C GLY A 29 4.50 3.57 -0.29
N PHE A 30 5.65 4.00 0.22
CA PHE A 30 5.72 4.82 1.43
C PHE A 30 6.19 6.22 1.07
N SER A 31 5.50 7.23 1.61
CA SER A 31 5.98 8.61 1.67
C SER A 31 6.44 8.92 3.09
N VAL A 32 7.46 9.77 3.22
CA VAL A 32 7.96 10.23 4.52
C VAL A 32 7.21 11.49 4.93
N TYR A 33 6.75 11.54 6.17
CA TYR A 33 6.05 12.69 6.72
C TYR A 33 6.73 13.18 8.00
N GLN A 34 6.68 14.49 8.22
CA GLN A 34 7.05 15.13 9.48
C GLN A 34 5.84 15.77 10.12
N VAL A 35 5.74 15.68 11.45
CA VAL A 35 4.73 16.44 12.21
C VAL A 35 5.21 17.87 12.40
N GLN A 36 4.51 18.83 11.81
CA GLN A 36 4.75 20.26 11.95
C GLN A 36 3.48 20.93 12.49
N ASN A 37 3.57 21.56 13.65
CA ASN A 37 2.44 22.25 14.30
C ASN A 37 1.18 21.37 14.42
N GLY A 38 1.36 20.10 14.80
CA GLY A 38 0.27 19.13 14.94
C GLY A 38 -0.32 18.58 13.63
N LYS A 39 0.30 18.86 12.48
CA LYS A 39 -0.13 18.37 11.16
C LYS A 39 0.96 17.53 10.51
N TYR A 40 0.56 16.47 9.80
CA TYR A 40 1.48 15.70 8.97
C TYR A 40 1.78 16.47 7.67
N VAL A 41 3.06 16.73 7.42
CA VAL A 41 3.55 17.39 6.21
C VAL A 41 4.45 16.41 5.47
N GLU A 42 4.15 16.16 4.19
CA GLU A 42 4.97 15.28 3.35
C GLU A 42 6.32 15.94 3.10
N LEU A 43 7.39 15.16 3.29
CA LEU A 43 8.74 15.57 2.91
C LEU A 43 8.98 15.15 1.46
N LYS A 44 9.28 16.13 0.60
CA LYS A 44 9.67 15.90 -0.80
C LYS A 44 11.19 15.86 -0.94
#